data_AF-A0A843BX18-F1
#
_entry.id   AF-A0A843BX18-F1
#
_cell.length_a   1.000
_cell.length_b   1.000
_cell.length_c   1.000
_cell.angle_alpha   90.00
_cell.angle_beta   90.00
_cell.angle_gamma   90.00
#
_symmetry.space_group_name_H-M   'P 1'
#
loop_
_entity.id
_entity.type
_entity.pdbx_description
1 polymer ?
#
loop_
_entity_poly.entity_id
_entity_poly.type
_entity_poly.pdbx_seq_one_letter_code
_entity_poly.pdbx_strand_id
1 'polypeptide(L)'
;YKVKPATSSKKEIPEKIFSSNNHICAEFISALFDCDGHVCENRNEIQYDTKSEKLAFQITNLLRTRFKIESQIKEEYKRATNGKKEKQKYNTTKSNFITYKSKTKCLKAWWIELKEDIGITYSTLNKRLKNGWSIDRAFTEPKHKEFDRYA
;
A
#
# COMPACT_ATOMS: atom_id res chain seq x y z
N TYR A 1 19.62 8.08 -34.07
CA TYR A 1 19.59 9.14 -33.06
C TYR A 1 19.54 8.52 -31.66
N LYS A 2 20.56 8.74 -30.81
CA LYS A 2 20.57 8.25 -29.41
C LYS A 2 20.09 9.38 -28.49
N VAL A 3 18.78 9.50 -28.29
CA VAL A 3 18.24 10.42 -27.28
C VAL A 3 18.19 9.66 -25.95
N LYS A 4 18.90 10.15 -24.94
CA LYS A 4 18.75 9.64 -23.57
C LYS A 4 17.45 10.22 -22.99
N PRO A 5 16.45 9.40 -22.63
CA PRO A 5 15.22 9.92 -22.05
C PRO A 5 15.49 10.55 -20.69
N ALA A 6 14.78 11.64 -20.38
CA ALA A 6 14.84 12.26 -19.07
C ALA A 6 14.30 11.29 -18.00
N THR A 7 14.91 11.29 -16.82
CA THR A 7 14.36 10.58 -15.67
C THR A 7 13.11 11.30 -15.16
N SER A 8 12.24 10.59 -14.44
CA SER A 8 10.99 11.18 -13.93
C SER A 8 11.18 12.46 -13.11
N SER A 9 12.29 12.58 -12.37
CA SER A 9 12.61 13.77 -11.56
C SER A 9 13.08 14.96 -12.39
N LYS A 10 13.49 14.75 -13.64
CA LYS A 10 14.13 15.74 -14.51
C LYS A 10 13.26 16.10 -15.72
N LYS A 11 11.99 15.67 -15.73
CA LYS A 11 11.03 16.05 -16.77
C LYS A 11 10.77 17.56 -16.71
N GLU A 12 10.56 18.17 -17.86
CA GLU A 12 10.24 19.60 -17.99
C GLU A 12 9.40 19.83 -19.24
N ILE A 13 8.64 20.91 -19.24
CA ILE A 13 7.91 21.39 -20.42
C ILE A 13 8.92 22.09 -21.35
N PRO A 14 9.01 21.70 -22.63
CA PRO A 14 9.89 22.36 -23.60
C PRO A 14 9.55 23.84 -23.77
N GLU A 15 10.56 24.70 -23.91
CA GLU A 15 10.36 26.16 -24.10
C GLU A 15 9.48 26.50 -25.30
N LYS A 16 9.51 25.67 -26.35
CA LYS A 16 8.65 25.82 -27.53
C LYS A 16 7.16 25.75 -27.18
N ILE A 17 6.77 24.94 -26.19
CA ILE A 17 5.38 24.89 -25.72
C ILE A 17 5.04 26.19 -24.99
N PHE A 18 5.94 26.71 -24.15
CA PHE A 18 5.72 27.99 -23.47
C PHE A 18 5.54 29.17 -24.42
N SER A 19 6.31 29.24 -25.50
CA SER A 19 6.18 30.32 -26.50
C SER A 19 5.01 30.12 -27.47
N SER A 20 4.35 28.96 -27.43
CA SER A 20 3.22 28.67 -28.30
C SER A 20 1.95 29.42 -27.87
N ASN A 21 0.96 29.41 -28.77
CA ASN A 21 -0.35 30.00 -28.53
C ASN A 21 -1.13 29.22 -27.44
N ASN A 22 -2.20 29.83 -26.94
CA ASN A 22 -3.00 29.24 -25.87
C ASN A 22 -3.66 27.91 -26.26
N HIS A 23 -3.96 27.71 -27.55
CA HIS A 23 -4.57 26.47 -28.03
C HIS A 23 -3.61 25.28 -27.87
N ILE A 24 -2.36 25.42 -28.34
CA ILE A 24 -1.32 24.39 -28.20
C ILE A 24 -1.00 24.13 -26.73
N CYS A 25 -0.91 25.19 -25.91
CA CYS A 25 -0.70 25.03 -24.47
C CYS A 25 -1.85 24.27 -23.80
N ALA A 26 -3.11 24.55 -24.19
CA ALA A 26 -4.27 23.87 -23.64
C ALA A 26 -4.31 22.40 -24.03
N GLU A 27 -4.03 22.09 -25.30
CA GLU A 27 -3.97 20.71 -25.79
C GLU A 27 -2.85 19.91 -25.11
N PHE A 28 -1.68 20.52 -24.91
CA PHE A 28 -0.58 19.91 -24.15
C PHE A 28 -0.99 19.60 -22.69
N ILE A 29 -1.62 20.56 -22.00
CA ILE A 29 -2.06 20.38 -20.61
C ILE A 29 -3.16 19.31 -20.55
N SER A 30 -4.11 19.33 -21.48
CA SER A 30 -5.19 18.31 -21.55
C SER A 30 -4.59 16.92 -21.68
N ALA A 31 -3.73 16.69 -22.66
CA ALA A 31 -3.09 15.39 -22.88
C ALA A 31 -2.25 14.95 -21.67
N LEU A 32 -1.64 15.89 -20.96
CA LEU A 32 -0.85 15.61 -19.76
C LEU A 32 -1.73 15.12 -18.60
N PHE A 33 -2.86 15.79 -18.37
CA PHE A 33 -3.83 15.41 -17.33
C PHE A 33 -4.62 14.15 -17.69
N ASP A 34 -4.88 13.87 -18.97
CA ASP A 34 -5.53 12.62 -19.38
C ASP A 34 -4.68 11.39 -19.05
N CYS A 35 -3.34 11.53 -19.05
CA CYS A 35 -2.43 10.42 -18.77
C CYS A 35 -2.21 10.17 -17.28
N ASP A 36 -1.87 11.23 -16.53
CA ASP A 36 -1.39 11.12 -15.14
C ASP A 36 -2.27 11.91 -14.14
N GLY A 37 -3.38 12.51 -14.60
CA GLY A 37 -4.30 13.25 -13.77
C GLY A 37 -5.26 12.37 -12.98
N HIS A 38 -5.70 12.86 -11.82
CA HIS A 38 -6.66 12.21 -10.96
C HIS A 38 -7.78 13.18 -10.56
N VAL A 39 -9.03 12.78 -10.74
CA VAL A 39 -10.20 13.55 -10.29
C VAL A 39 -10.55 13.11 -8.87
N CYS A 40 -10.55 14.04 -7.93
CA CYS A 40 -10.94 13.74 -6.55
C CYS A 40 -12.46 13.53 -6.47
N GLU A 41 -12.91 12.42 -5.86
CA GLU A 41 -14.35 12.14 -5.71
C GLU A 41 -15.02 13.05 -4.66
N ASN A 42 -14.29 13.39 -3.59
CA ASN A 42 -14.85 14.10 -2.43
C ASN A 42 -14.51 15.59 -2.38
N ARG A 43 -13.77 16.08 -3.38
CA ARG A 43 -13.32 17.47 -3.47
C ARG A 43 -13.46 17.90 -4.92
N ASN A 44 -13.92 19.13 -5.16
CA ASN A 44 -14.00 19.69 -6.50
C ASN A 44 -12.60 20.13 -7.00
N GLU A 45 -11.68 19.17 -7.07
CA GLU A 45 -10.26 19.37 -7.37
C GLU A 45 -9.79 18.27 -8.34
N ILE A 46 -8.91 18.66 -9.26
CA ILE A 46 -8.15 17.73 -10.11
C ILE A 46 -6.70 17.78 -9.67
N GLN A 47 -6.09 16.61 -9.52
CA GLN A 47 -4.71 16.44 -9.08
C GLN A 47 -3.85 15.93 -10.22
N TYR A 48 -2.58 16.33 -10.21
CA TYR A 48 -1.56 15.80 -11.10
C TYR A 48 -0.28 15.63 -10.28
N ASP A 49 0.21 14.39 -10.19
CA ASP A 49 1.36 14.04 -9.38
C ASP A 49 2.62 13.95 -10.26
N THR A 50 3.68 14.66 -9.87
CA THR A 50 4.97 14.57 -10.55
C THR A 50 6.12 14.56 -9.57
N LYS A 51 7.15 13.76 -9.89
CA LYS A 51 8.42 13.77 -9.16
C LYS A 51 9.31 14.96 -9.54
N SER A 52 9.08 15.57 -10.70
CA SER A 52 9.81 16.75 -11.14
C SER A 52 9.15 18.00 -10.56
N GLU A 53 9.85 18.63 -9.61
CA GLU A 53 9.47 19.92 -9.04
C GLU A 53 9.40 21.01 -10.12
N LYS A 54 10.38 21.04 -11.03
CA LYS A 54 10.41 21.98 -12.16
C LYS A 54 9.15 21.86 -13.03
N LEU A 55 8.73 20.63 -13.34
CA LEU A 55 7.51 20.39 -14.12
C LEU A 55 6.26 20.89 -13.37
N ALA A 56 6.16 20.65 -12.06
CA ALA A 56 5.04 21.13 -11.25
C ALA A 56 4.91 22.67 -11.29
N PHE A 57 6.02 23.39 -11.13
CA PHE A 57 6.04 24.85 -11.24
C PHE A 57 5.67 25.32 -12.65
N GLN A 58 6.19 24.66 -13.68
CA GLN A 58 5.90 24.99 -15.08
C GLN A 58 4.42 24.84 -15.43
N ILE A 59 3.78 23.73 -15.01
CA ILE A 59 2.33 23.51 -15.19
C ILE A 59 1.54 24.59 -14.44
N THR A 60 1.89 24.83 -13.17
CA THR A 60 1.21 25.85 -12.34
C THR A 60 1.31 27.24 -12.96
N ASN A 61 2.47 27.60 -13.51
CA ASN A 61 2.67 28.87 -14.20
C ASN A 61 1.79 28.97 -15.45
N LEU A 62 1.69 27.93 -16.28
CA LEU A 62 0.80 27.94 -17.45
C LEU A 62 -0.66 28.11 -17.04
N LEU A 63 -1.14 27.32 -16.08
CA LEU A 63 -2.52 27.36 -15.59
C LEU A 63 -2.89 28.76 -15.09
N ARG A 64 -2.05 29.34 -14.22
CA ARG A 64 -2.32 30.65 -13.60
C ARG A 64 -2.14 31.81 -14.57
N THR A 65 -1.08 31.82 -15.38
CA THR A 65 -0.75 32.99 -16.21
C THR A 65 -1.59 33.03 -17.49
N ARG A 66 -1.74 31.90 -18.19
CA ARG A 66 -2.42 31.81 -19.49
C ARG A 66 -3.91 31.59 -19.37
N PHE A 67 -4.33 30.74 -18.44
CA PHE A 67 -5.72 30.30 -18.34
C PHE A 67 -6.48 30.86 -17.12
N LYS A 68 -5.79 31.58 -16.24
CA LYS A 68 -6.35 32.14 -14.99
C LYS A 68 -7.00 31.08 -14.10
N ILE A 69 -6.48 29.84 -14.18
CA ILE A 69 -6.91 28.73 -13.35
C ILE A 69 -6.09 28.74 -12.07
N GLU A 70 -6.77 28.80 -10.93
CA GLU A 70 -6.10 28.69 -9.63
C GLU A 70 -5.54 27.29 -9.44
N SER A 71 -4.28 27.22 -9.01
CA SER A 71 -3.57 25.97 -8.77
C SER A 71 -2.64 26.13 -7.57
N GLN A 72 -2.48 25.04 -6.82
CA GLN A 72 -1.65 24.93 -5.63
C GLN A 72 -0.76 23.69 -5.74
N ILE A 73 0.51 23.84 -5.36
CA ILE A 73 1.47 22.73 -5.26
C ILE A 73 1.51 22.28 -3.80
N LYS A 74 1.48 20.96 -3.58
CA LYS A 74 1.62 20.33 -2.26
C LYS A 74 2.65 19.21 -2.36
N GLU A 75 3.50 19.10 -1.33
CA GLU A 75 4.39 17.96 -1.20
C GLU A 75 3.63 16.78 -0.60
N GLU A 76 3.70 15.62 -1.25
CA GLU A 76 3.08 14.39 -0.75
C GLU A 76 4.11 13.25 -0.67
N TYR A 77 4.13 12.58 0.48
CA TYR A 77 4.93 11.37 0.69
C TYR A 77 4.12 10.14 0.28
N LYS A 78 4.25 9.70 -0.97
CA LYS A 78 3.63 8.45 -1.43
C LYS A 78 4.42 7.24 -0.90
N ARG A 79 3.72 6.28 -0.29
CA ARG A 79 4.28 4.96 0.07
C ARG A 79 4.00 3.98 -1.06
N ALA A 80 5.03 3.33 -1.59
CA ALA A 80 4.84 2.27 -2.57
C ALA A 80 4.12 1.07 -1.91
N THR A 81 2.91 0.76 -2.36
CA THR A 81 2.16 -0.45 -1.94
C THR A 81 2.89 -1.74 -2.35
N ASN A 82 3.87 -1.64 -3.25
CA ASN A 82 4.60 -2.74 -3.87
C ASN A 82 5.90 -3.15 -3.16
N GLY A 83 6.14 -2.68 -1.92
CA GLY A 83 7.23 -3.24 -1.10
C GLY A 83 7.04 -4.76 -0.93
N LYS A 84 8.08 -5.57 -1.15
CA LYS A 84 8.03 -7.05 -1.10
C LYS A 84 7.22 -7.53 0.12
N LYS A 85 6.03 -8.12 -0.13
CA LYS A 85 5.03 -8.56 0.85
C LYS A 85 5.48 -9.75 1.73
N GLU A 86 6.75 -10.11 1.78
CA GLU A 86 7.20 -11.32 2.51
C GLU A 86 6.97 -11.20 4.02
N LYS A 87 7.14 -10.01 4.60
CA LYS A 87 7.05 -9.81 6.06
C LYS A 87 5.65 -9.44 6.58
N GLN A 88 4.68 -9.13 5.71
CA GLN A 88 3.38 -8.56 6.11
C GLN A 88 2.19 -9.53 6.01
N LYS A 89 2.38 -10.81 5.66
CA LYS A 89 1.25 -11.75 5.54
C LYS A 89 0.58 -12.09 6.88
N TYR A 90 1.33 -11.96 7.98
CA TYR A 90 0.87 -12.40 9.32
C TYR A 90 1.00 -11.36 10.42
N ASN A 91 1.57 -10.19 10.13
CA ASN A 91 1.79 -9.11 11.09
C ASN A 91 0.92 -7.91 10.72
N THR A 92 -0.39 -8.06 10.92
CA THR A 92 -1.30 -6.91 10.92
C THR A 92 -1.36 -6.33 12.34
N THR A 93 -1.82 -5.10 12.50
CA THR A 93 -2.00 -4.45 13.82
C THR A 93 -2.92 -5.23 14.78
N LYS A 94 -3.68 -6.21 14.27
CA LYS A 94 -4.58 -7.11 15.04
C LYS A 94 -3.96 -8.46 15.39
N SER A 95 -2.64 -8.62 15.27
CA SER A 95 -1.98 -9.90 15.50
C SER A 95 -1.87 -10.21 16.99
N ASN A 96 -2.57 -11.24 17.47
CA ASN A 96 -2.46 -11.72 18.85
C ASN A 96 -1.09 -12.38 19.07
N PHE A 97 -0.18 -11.68 19.75
CA PHE A 97 1.13 -12.22 20.16
C PHE A 97 0.98 -13.07 21.42
N ILE A 98 1.58 -14.25 21.39
CA ILE A 98 1.52 -15.23 22.48
C ILE A 98 2.93 -15.67 22.78
N THR A 99 3.26 -15.69 24.07
CA THR A 99 4.52 -16.20 24.58
C THR A 99 4.33 -17.64 25.02
N TYR A 100 5.13 -18.56 24.47
CA TYR A 100 5.13 -19.99 24.79
C TYR A 100 6.56 -20.52 24.67
N LYS A 101 7.02 -21.32 25.64
CA LYS A 101 8.41 -21.85 25.69
C LYS A 101 9.50 -20.78 25.45
N SER A 102 9.38 -19.64 26.14
CA SER A 102 10.33 -18.49 26.05
C SER A 102 10.48 -17.86 24.66
N LYS A 103 9.56 -18.13 23.74
CA LYS A 103 9.47 -17.46 22.43
C LYS A 103 8.16 -16.71 22.33
N THR A 104 8.16 -15.54 21.70
CA THR A 104 6.94 -14.76 21.43
C THR A 104 6.69 -14.73 19.93
N LYS A 105 5.54 -15.26 19.50
CA LYS A 105 5.11 -15.27 18.09
C LYS A 105 3.62 -14.94 17.99
N CYS A 106 3.15 -14.55 16.81
CA CYS A 106 1.71 -14.42 16.61
C CYS A 106 1.03 -15.80 16.61
N LEU A 107 -0.23 -15.86 17.05
CA LEU A 107 -1.01 -17.11 17.15
C LEU A 107 -0.99 -17.95 15.86
N LYS A 108 -1.03 -17.28 14.70
CA LYS A 108 -1.00 -17.97 13.40
C LYS A 108 0.36 -18.59 13.09
N ALA A 109 1.46 -17.93 13.49
CA ALA A 109 2.81 -18.48 13.36
C ALA A 109 2.99 -19.70 14.28
N TRP A 110 2.50 -19.62 15.52
CA TRP A 110 2.48 -20.77 16.44
C TRP A 110 1.69 -21.95 15.88
N TRP A 111 0.51 -21.69 15.32
CA TRP A 111 -0.29 -22.75 14.70
C TRP A 111 0.44 -23.43 13.53
N ILE A 112 1.10 -22.67 12.65
CA ILE A 112 1.84 -23.26 11.51
C ILE A 112 2.96 -24.19 11.98
N GLU A 113 3.69 -23.79 13.03
CA GLU A 113 4.83 -24.54 13.59
C GLU A 113 4.39 -25.82 14.30
N LEU A 114 3.23 -25.78 14.97
CA LEU A 114 2.76 -26.90 15.81
C LEU A 114 1.62 -27.71 15.17
N LYS A 115 1.21 -27.40 13.92
CA LYS A 115 0.04 -28.06 13.30
C LYS A 115 0.22 -29.57 13.11
N GLU A 116 1.46 -30.02 12.86
CA GLU A 116 1.79 -31.43 12.71
C GLU A 116 1.67 -32.18 14.04
N ASP A 117 2.12 -31.55 15.14
CA ASP A 117 2.11 -32.17 16.47
C ASP A 117 0.73 -32.16 17.14
N ILE A 118 -0.05 -31.09 16.94
CA ILE A 118 -1.31 -30.87 17.68
C ILE A 118 -2.53 -31.39 16.91
N GLY A 119 -2.45 -31.46 15.57
CA GLY A 119 -3.56 -31.94 14.74
C GLY A 119 -4.85 -31.11 14.82
N ILE A 120 -4.79 -29.87 15.30
CA ILE A 120 -5.96 -28.96 15.39
C ILE A 120 -5.91 -27.87 14.34
N THR A 121 -7.09 -27.39 13.93
CA THR A 121 -7.20 -26.25 13.01
C THR A 121 -6.99 -24.92 13.73
N TYR A 122 -6.52 -23.90 12.99
CA TYR A 122 -6.32 -22.54 13.52
C TYR A 122 -7.58 -21.98 14.20
N SER A 123 -8.75 -22.22 13.60
CA SER A 123 -10.05 -21.79 14.14
C SER A 123 -10.31 -22.40 15.52
N THR A 124 -9.96 -23.67 15.70
CA THR A 124 -10.13 -24.39 16.99
C THR A 124 -9.21 -23.80 18.05
N LEU A 125 -7.93 -23.60 17.73
CA LEU A 125 -6.97 -22.98 18.64
C LEU A 125 -7.39 -21.56 19.05
N ASN A 126 -7.87 -20.75 18.10
CA ASN A 126 -8.37 -19.40 18.38
C ASN A 126 -9.63 -19.42 19.27
N LYS A 127 -10.54 -20.38 19.07
CA LYS A 127 -11.71 -20.56 19.96
C LYS A 127 -11.30 -20.96 21.37
N ARG A 128 -10.32 -21.85 21.55
CA ARG A 128 -9.82 -22.25 22.87
C ARG A 128 -9.32 -21.04 23.67
N LEU A 129 -8.49 -20.19 23.06
CA LEU A 129 -7.98 -18.99 23.70
C LEU A 129 -9.08 -17.96 24.01
N LYS A 130 -10.05 -17.78 23.11
CA LYS A 130 -11.23 -16.93 23.36
C LYS A 130 -12.10 -17.44 24.50
N ASN A 131 -12.16 -18.76 24.68
CA ASN A 131 -12.87 -19.40 25.78
C ASN A 131 -12.04 -19.46 27.07
N GLY A 132 -10.93 -18.70 27.16
CA GLY A 132 -10.13 -18.58 28.37
C GLY A 132 -9.23 -19.78 28.68
N TRP A 133 -8.94 -20.64 27.70
CA TRP A 133 -7.99 -21.73 27.91
C TRP A 133 -6.58 -21.16 28.11
N SER A 134 -5.82 -21.76 29.03
CA SER A 134 -4.40 -21.47 29.17
C SER A 134 -3.64 -21.86 27.89
N ILE A 135 -2.55 -21.15 27.62
CA ILE A 135 -1.75 -21.30 26.40
C ILE A 135 -1.26 -22.74 26.24
N ASP A 136 -0.68 -23.33 27.29
CA ASP A 136 -0.19 -24.72 27.28
C ASP A 136 -1.31 -25.69 26.93
N ARG A 137 -2.46 -25.58 27.62
CA ARG A 137 -3.62 -26.44 27.40
C ARG A 137 -4.20 -26.28 25.99
N ALA A 138 -4.20 -25.07 25.45
CA ALA A 138 -4.70 -24.81 24.10
C ALA A 138 -3.86 -25.52 23.04
N PHE A 139 -2.55 -25.66 23.28
CA PHE A 139 -1.59 -26.32 22.41
C PHE A 139 -1.44 -27.82 22.63
N THR A 140 -1.72 -28.38 23.82
CA THR A 140 -1.47 -29.81 24.08
C THR A 140 -2.70 -30.70 23.94
N GLU A 141 -3.91 -30.17 24.15
CA GLU A 141 -5.11 -31.02 24.18
C GLU A 141 -5.57 -31.40 22.75
N PRO A 142 -5.81 -32.68 22.42
CA PRO A 142 -6.37 -33.07 21.13
C PRO A 142 -7.84 -32.64 20.99
N LYS A 143 -8.37 -32.63 19.75
CA LYS A 143 -9.78 -32.30 19.50
C LYS A 143 -10.72 -33.45 19.91
N HIS A 144 -10.27 -34.68 19.77
CA HIS A 144 -10.97 -35.90 20.17
C HIS A 144 -10.23 -36.51 21.37
N LYS A 145 -10.93 -36.82 22.45
CA LYS A 145 -10.44 -37.82 23.41
C LYS A 145 -10.42 -39.14 22.65
N GLU A 146 -9.25 -39.75 22.46
CA GLU A 146 -9.20 -41.14 22.02
C GLU A 146 -9.98 -41.96 23.07
N PHE A 147 -11.17 -42.42 22.70
CA PHE A 147 -11.79 -43.54 23.38
C PHE A 147 -11.11 -44.78 22.80
N ASP A 148 -10.39 -45.51 23.65
CA ASP A 148 -9.82 -46.82 23.35
C ASP A 148 -10.84 -47.66 22.59
N ARG A 149 -10.56 -47.93 21.30
CA ARG A 149 -11.36 -48.80 20.44
C ARG A 149 -10.69 -50.15 20.21
N TYR A 150 -9.90 -50.62 21.18
CA TYR A 150 -9.36 -51.97 21.23
C TYR A 150 -9.37 -52.47 22.68
N ALA A 151 -10.54 -52.93 23.13
CA ALA A 151 -10.67 -53.95 24.17
C ALA A 151 -11.02 -55.27 23.48
#